data_AF-A0A6L4Z349-F1
#
_entry.id   AF-A0A6L4Z349-F1
#
_cell.length_a   1.000
_cell.length_b   1.000
_cell.length_c   1.000
_cell.angle_alpha   90.00
_cell.angle_beta   90.00
_cell.angle_gamma   90.00
#
_symmetry.space_group_name_H-M   'P 1'
#
loop_
_entity.id
_entity.type
_entity.pdbx_description
1 polymer ?
#
loop_
_entity_poly.entity_id
_entity_poly.type
_entity_poly.pdbx_seq_one_letter_code
_entity_poly.pdbx_strand_id
1 'polypeptide(L)'
;MSSLDLIKNLLTYFLKRKNLLLGIILLGLSLASLTYFYLRKIDSTINLEKAKQIADSRVEATVKALVPITLSGIKLSVEASQPRAMCEYNDTYYVATAGGLLALDKEGKLISHYTILDGLPSLNLLSLSVFRTQLYIGTDNGLVSFNGKDFTHYQIQKPVIRQISVLLST
;
A
#
# COMPACT_ATOMS: atom_id res chain seq x y z
N MET A 1 66.09 -16.92 -50.35
CA MET A 1 64.68 -16.73 -49.93
C MET A 1 64.41 -15.23 -49.89
N SER A 2 63.52 -14.73 -50.74
CA SER A 2 63.35 -13.29 -51.00
C SER A 2 62.78 -12.56 -49.77
N SER A 3 63.32 -11.38 -49.45
CA SER A 3 62.84 -10.50 -48.36
C SER A 3 61.35 -10.13 -48.52
N LEU A 4 60.85 -10.17 -49.75
CA LEU A 4 59.45 -9.88 -50.08
C LEU A 4 58.46 -10.96 -49.60
N ASP A 5 58.89 -12.23 -49.58
CA ASP A 5 58.04 -13.34 -49.15
C ASP A 5 57.90 -13.40 -47.62
N LEU A 6 58.95 -12.99 -46.90
CA LEU A 6 58.92 -12.88 -45.45
C LEU A 6 57.94 -11.79 -44.98
N ILE A 7 57.91 -10.64 -45.68
CA ILE A 7 57.00 -9.53 -45.38
C ILE A 7 55.54 -9.92 -45.65
N LYS A 8 55.25 -10.64 -46.76
CA LYS A 8 53.90 -11.13 -47.07
C LYS A 8 53.38 -12.13 -46.04
N ASN A 9 54.23 -13.06 -45.58
CA ASN A 9 53.87 -14.02 -44.54
C ASN A 9 53.66 -13.35 -43.17
N LEU A 10 54.46 -12.32 -42.85
CA LEU A 10 54.28 -11.54 -41.62
C LEU A 10 52.97 -10.74 -41.66
N LEU A 11 52.67 -10.09 -42.79
CA LEU A 11 51.44 -9.30 -42.98
C LEU A 11 50.18 -10.16 -42.90
N THR A 12 50.17 -11.33 -43.54
CA THR A 12 49.05 -12.28 -43.49
C THR A 12 48.85 -12.86 -42.09
N TYR A 13 49.93 -13.12 -41.35
CA TYR A 13 49.87 -13.52 -39.94
C TYR A 13 49.25 -12.43 -39.06
N PHE A 14 49.67 -11.17 -39.21
CA PHE A 14 49.09 -10.03 -38.47
C PHE A 14 47.61 -9.80 -38.81
N LEU A 15 47.24 -9.89 -40.09
CA LEU A 15 45.84 -9.77 -40.55
C LEU A 15 44.97 -10.90 -39.98
N LYS A 16 45.45 -12.15 -39.98
CA LYS A 16 44.73 -13.30 -39.43
C LYS A 16 44.52 -13.19 -37.92
N ARG A 17 45.53 -12.71 -37.17
CA ARG A 17 45.44 -12.48 -35.72
C ARG A 17 44.45 -11.34 -35.37
N LYS A 18 44.39 -10.28 -36.18
CA LYS A 18 43.41 -9.20 -36.04
C LYS A 18 41.97 -9.69 -36.28
N ASN A 19 41.76 -10.52 -37.30
CA ASN A 19 40.44 -11.12 -37.56
C ASN A 19 40.01 -12.11 -36.48
N LEU A 20 40.96 -12.88 -35.91
CA LEU A 20 40.70 -13.76 -34.76
C LEU A 20 40.26 -12.96 -33.52
N LEU A 21 40.94 -11.85 -33.22
CA LEU A 21 40.59 -10.96 -32.12
C LEU A 21 39.22 -10.31 -32.33
N LEU A 22 38.90 -9.87 -33.55
CA LEU A 22 37.57 -9.36 -33.89
C LEU A 22 36.48 -10.40 -33.65
N GLY A 23 36.74 -11.67 -34.03
CA GLY A 23 35.79 -12.78 -33.84
C GLY A 23 35.50 -13.06 -32.37
N ILE A 24 36.51 -13.03 -31.50
CA ILE A 24 36.34 -13.22 -30.04
C ILE A 24 35.54 -12.07 -29.43
N ILE A 25 35.78 -10.83 -29.88
CA ILE A 25 35.03 -9.65 -29.41
C ILE A 25 33.56 -9.76 -29.84
N LEU A 26 33.28 -10.16 -31.09
CA LEU A 26 31.92 -10.36 -31.58
C LEU A 26 31.19 -11.48 -30.83
N LEU A 27 31.88 -12.58 -30.51
CA LEU A 27 31.33 -13.66 -29.68
C LEU A 27 31.01 -13.17 -28.26
N GLY A 28 31.92 -12.40 -27.65
CA GLY A 28 31.70 -11.79 -26.34
C GLY A 28 30.51 -10.82 -26.33
N LEU A 29 30.36 -10.00 -27.37
CA LEU A 29 29.22 -9.09 -27.52
C LEU A 29 27.90 -9.83 -27.75
N SER A 30 27.91 -10.92 -28.54
CA SER A 30 26.74 -11.78 -28.73
C SER A 30 26.31 -12.44 -27.42
N LEU A 31 27.27 -12.96 -26.66
CA LEU A 31 27.01 -13.59 -25.37
C LEU A 31 26.49 -12.57 -24.35
N ALA A 32 27.06 -11.36 -24.30
CA ALA A 32 26.59 -10.27 -23.44
C ALA A 32 25.19 -9.77 -23.83
N SER A 33 24.88 -9.71 -25.13
CA SER A 33 23.54 -9.36 -25.61
C SER A 33 22.51 -10.43 -25.23
N LEU A 34 22.88 -11.71 -25.33
CA LEU A 34 22.04 -12.83 -24.96
C LEU A 34 21.77 -12.85 -23.45
N THR A 35 22.80 -12.69 -22.61
CA THR A 35 22.63 -12.62 -21.15
C THR A 35 21.77 -11.43 -20.74
N TYR A 36 21.99 -10.25 -21.36
CA TYR A 36 21.14 -9.08 -21.14
C TYR A 36 19.67 -9.36 -21.50
N PHE A 37 19.42 -10.02 -22.63
CA PHE A 37 18.06 -10.38 -23.05
C PHE A 37 17.38 -11.36 -22.08
N TYR A 38 18.12 -12.36 -21.58
CA TYR A 38 17.60 -13.29 -20.56
C TYR A 38 17.25 -12.59 -19.24
N LEU A 39 18.11 -11.70 -18.75
CA LEU A 39 17.86 -10.94 -17.51
C LEU A 39 16.61 -10.06 -17.65
N ARG A 40 16.46 -9.34 -18.77
CA ARG A 40 15.26 -8.52 -19.04
C ARG A 40 13.96 -9.34 -19.05
N LYS A 41 14.00 -10.57 -19.56
CA LYS A 41 12.82 -11.45 -19.61
C LYS A 41 12.41 -11.92 -18.21
N ILE A 42 13.37 -12.23 -17.35
CA ILE A 42 13.13 -12.61 -15.95
C ILE A 42 12.46 -11.45 -15.19
N ASP A 43 13.00 -10.23 -15.32
CA ASP A 43 12.45 -9.04 -14.67
C ASP A 43 10.99 -8.80 -15.05
N SER A 44 10.64 -8.96 -16.34
CA SER A 44 9.27 -8.81 -16.81
C SER A 44 8.31 -9.79 -16.15
N THR A 45 8.74 -11.03 -15.91
CA THR A 45 7.88 -12.09 -15.36
C THR A 45 7.68 -11.87 -13.86
N ILE A 46 8.76 -11.52 -13.15
CA ILE A 46 8.73 -11.17 -11.73
C ILE A 46 7.86 -9.94 -11.50
N ASN A 47 7.97 -8.91 -12.33
CA ASN A 47 7.17 -7.70 -12.20
C ASN A 47 5.70 -7.96 -12.49
N LEU A 48 5.39 -8.84 -13.44
CA LEU A 48 4.01 -9.25 -13.73
C LEU A 48 3.41 -10.05 -12.58
N GLU A 49 4.16 -11.00 -12.00
CA GLU A 49 3.70 -11.79 -10.85
C GLU A 49 3.54 -10.93 -9.60
N LYS A 50 4.47 -9.99 -9.34
CA LYS A 50 4.30 -8.99 -8.28
C LYS A 50 3.07 -8.12 -8.51
N ALA A 51 2.82 -7.68 -9.74
CA ALA A 51 1.63 -6.90 -10.07
C ALA A 51 0.34 -7.70 -9.87
N LYS A 52 0.34 -8.99 -10.22
CA LYS A 52 -0.79 -9.91 -9.98
C LYS A 52 -1.00 -10.16 -8.49
N GLN A 53 0.05 -10.44 -7.72
CA GLN A 53 -0.04 -10.58 -6.26
C GLN A 53 -0.53 -9.29 -5.59
N ILE A 54 -0.08 -8.12 -6.06
CA ILE A 54 -0.60 -6.83 -5.58
C ILE A 54 -2.08 -6.68 -5.97
N ALA A 55 -2.48 -7.08 -7.17
CA ALA A 55 -3.88 -7.04 -7.60
C ALA A 55 -4.78 -8.00 -6.80
N ASP A 56 -4.30 -9.21 -6.51
CA ASP A 56 -5.00 -10.22 -5.70
C ASP A 56 -4.99 -9.86 -4.20
N SER A 57 -4.01 -9.07 -3.75
CA SER A 57 -3.92 -8.54 -2.38
C SER A 57 -4.60 -7.17 -2.22
N ARG A 58 -5.23 -6.63 -3.27
CA ARG A 58 -6.04 -5.41 -3.14
C ARG A 58 -7.28 -5.77 -2.36
N VAL A 59 -7.27 -5.41 -1.08
CA VAL A 59 -8.47 -5.33 -0.27
C VAL A 59 -9.39 -4.31 -0.95
N GLU A 60 -10.48 -4.79 -1.56
CA GLU A 60 -11.54 -3.94 -2.09
C GLU A 60 -12.24 -3.24 -0.93
N ALA A 61 -11.66 -2.13 -0.48
CA ALA A 61 -12.26 -1.29 0.52
C ALA A 61 -13.35 -0.44 -0.15
N THR A 62 -14.59 -0.60 0.30
CA THR A 62 -15.66 0.32 -0.08
C THR A 62 -15.52 1.57 0.75
N VAL A 63 -15.37 2.70 0.06
CA VAL A 63 -15.30 4.02 0.69
C VAL A 63 -16.68 4.63 0.66
N LYS A 64 -17.23 4.97 1.82
CA LYS A 64 -18.52 5.64 1.95
C LYS A 64 -18.36 6.90 2.78
N ALA A 65 -18.70 8.05 2.19
CA ALA A 65 -18.88 9.28 2.95
C ALA A 65 -20.09 9.11 3.89
N LEU A 66 -19.90 9.43 5.16
CA LEU A 66 -20.95 9.26 6.17
C LEU A 66 -21.68 10.59 6.35
N VAL A 67 -23.00 10.51 6.41
CA VAL A 67 -23.87 11.67 6.55
C VAL A 67 -24.49 11.64 7.95
N PRO A 68 -24.39 12.73 8.73
CA PRO A 68 -25.03 12.80 10.04
C PRO A 68 -26.56 12.74 9.90
N ILE A 69 -27.21 12.07 10.86
CA ILE A 69 -28.65 12.01 10.96
C ILE A 69 -29.11 13.21 11.79
N THR A 70 -29.68 14.23 11.14
CA THR A 70 -30.19 15.42 11.84
C THR A 70 -31.59 15.15 12.38
N LEU A 71 -31.69 14.81 13.66
CA LEU A 71 -32.96 14.72 14.37
C LEU A 71 -33.21 16.00 15.16
N SER A 72 -34.24 16.77 14.78
CA SER A 72 -34.59 18.00 15.51
C SER A 72 -35.03 17.68 16.94
N GLY A 73 -34.31 18.21 17.93
CA GLY A 73 -34.64 18.08 19.36
C GLY A 73 -34.23 16.77 20.03
N ILE A 74 -33.55 15.85 19.34
CA ILE A 74 -33.08 14.58 19.93
C ILE A 74 -31.55 14.59 20.02
N LYS A 75 -31.04 14.49 21.25
CA LYS A 75 -29.61 14.31 21.52
C LYS A 75 -29.40 12.96 22.20
N LEU A 76 -28.50 12.16 21.65
CA LEU A 76 -28.14 10.87 22.25
C LEU A 76 -27.16 11.12 23.40
N SER A 77 -27.60 10.88 24.63
CA SER A 77 -26.74 10.94 25.82
C SER A 77 -26.12 9.56 26.03
N VAL A 78 -25.10 9.23 25.25
CA VAL A 78 -24.30 8.02 25.48
C VAL A 78 -23.25 8.33 26.53
N GLU A 79 -23.11 7.46 27.53
CA GLU A 79 -21.98 7.56 28.45
C GLU A 79 -20.70 7.15 27.71
N ALA A 80 -19.74 8.06 27.63
CA ALA A 80 -18.44 7.80 27.02
C ALA A 80 -17.50 7.05 28.00
N SER A 81 -17.99 5.91 28.52
CA SER A 81 -17.22 5.07 29.41
C SER A 81 -16.12 4.32 28.64
N GLN A 82 -15.07 3.93 29.36
CA GLN A 82 -13.94 3.14 28.82
C GLN A 82 -13.12 3.86 27.74
N PRO A 83 -12.30 4.86 28.09
CA PRO A 83 -11.31 5.39 27.16
C PRO A 83 -10.32 4.29 26.78
N ARG A 84 -10.10 4.10 25.46
CA ARG A 84 -9.22 3.05 24.92
C ARG A 84 -7.98 3.61 24.25
N ALA A 85 -8.11 4.76 23.61
CA ALA A 85 -7.00 5.44 22.97
C ALA A 85 -7.23 6.95 23.03
N MET A 86 -6.15 7.71 23.01
CA MET A 86 -6.17 9.17 22.89
C MET A 86 -5.10 9.64 21.93
N CYS A 87 -5.36 10.71 21.20
CA CYS A 87 -4.36 11.38 20.37
C CYS A 87 -4.67 12.87 20.24
N GLU A 88 -3.66 13.66 19.89
CA GLU A 88 -3.83 15.07 19.56
C GLU A 88 -3.99 15.24 18.04
N TYR A 89 -4.97 16.04 17.62
CA TYR A 89 -5.20 16.42 16.22
C TYR A 89 -5.76 17.84 16.16
N ASN A 90 -5.14 18.73 15.37
CA ASN A 90 -5.54 20.15 15.23
C ASN A 90 -5.79 20.84 16.58
N ASP A 91 -4.80 20.81 17.48
CA ASP A 91 -4.85 21.40 18.83
C ASP A 91 -5.98 20.89 19.74
N THR A 92 -6.62 19.77 19.37
CA THR A 92 -7.71 19.15 20.12
C THR A 92 -7.31 17.73 20.54
N TYR A 93 -7.61 17.35 21.77
CA TYR A 93 -7.42 15.96 22.22
C TYR A 93 -8.64 15.12 21.85
N TYR A 94 -8.42 14.08 21.07
CA TYR A 94 -9.44 13.11 20.73
C TYR A 94 -9.28 11.85 21.58
N VAL A 95 -10.40 11.34 22.09
CA VAL A 95 -10.43 10.12 22.91
C VAL A 95 -11.43 9.14 22.31
N ALA A 96 -10.94 7.95 21.97
CA ALA A 96 -11.76 6.82 21.53
C ALA A 96 -12.32 6.11 22.76
N THR A 97 -13.63 5.90 22.78
CA THR A 97 -14.35 5.23 23.87
C THR A 97 -15.26 4.13 23.34
N ALA A 98 -15.89 3.36 24.24
CA ALA A 98 -16.96 2.45 23.87
C ALA A 98 -18.26 3.17 23.47
N GLY A 99 -18.37 4.47 23.77
CA GLY A 99 -19.55 5.30 23.53
C GLY A 99 -19.38 6.37 22.45
N GLY A 100 -18.34 6.29 21.61
CA GLY A 100 -18.05 7.24 20.54
C GLY A 100 -16.74 8.00 20.73
N LEU A 101 -16.56 9.08 19.96
CA LEU A 101 -15.34 9.89 19.94
C LEU A 101 -15.56 11.16 20.76
N LEU A 102 -14.72 11.40 21.75
CA LEU A 102 -14.71 12.66 22.49
C LEU A 102 -13.66 13.60 21.90
N ALA A 103 -13.99 14.88 21.83
CA ALA A 103 -13.07 15.97 21.56
C ALA A 103 -12.96 16.84 22.81
N LEU A 104 -11.74 17.01 23.32
CA LEU A 104 -11.42 17.77 24.52
C LEU A 104 -10.46 18.91 24.18
N ASP A 105 -10.60 20.04 24.88
CA ASP A 105 -9.63 21.14 24.80
C ASP A 105 -8.32 20.78 25.53
N LYS A 106 -7.36 21.71 25.51
CA LYS A 106 -6.05 21.53 26.14
C LYS A 106 -6.16 21.42 27.66
N GLU A 107 -7.23 21.94 28.24
CA GLU A 107 -7.57 21.90 29.65
C GLU A 107 -8.37 20.65 30.02
N GLY A 108 -8.71 19.79 29.05
CA GLY A 108 -9.44 18.53 29.24
C GLY A 108 -10.96 18.67 29.31
N LYS A 109 -11.52 19.83 28.98
CA LYS A 109 -12.97 20.07 28.94
C LYS A 109 -13.55 19.51 27.65
N LEU A 110 -14.73 18.91 27.77
CA LEU A 110 -15.48 18.38 26.63
C LEU A 110 -15.93 19.51 25.68
N ILE A 111 -15.44 19.44 24.44
CA ILE A 111 -15.86 20.29 23.32
C ILE A 111 -17.04 19.63 22.59
N SER A 112 -16.84 18.38 22.15
CA SER A 112 -17.81 17.63 21.35
C SER A 112 -17.77 16.15 21.68
N HIS A 113 -18.91 15.48 21.50
CA HIS A 113 -19.04 14.04 21.58
C HIS A 113 -19.70 13.54 20.30
N TYR A 114 -18.92 12.89 19.45
CA TYR A 114 -19.39 12.33 18.19
C TYR A 114 -19.89 10.90 18.39
N THR A 115 -21.08 10.65 17.85
CA THR A 115 -21.82 9.40 17.94
C THR A 115 -22.24 8.92 16.55
N ILE A 116 -23.02 7.85 16.49
CA ILE A 116 -23.64 7.38 15.23
C ILE A 116 -24.56 8.43 14.58
N LEU A 117 -25.15 9.34 15.37
CA LEU A 117 -25.97 10.42 14.84
C LEU A 117 -25.13 11.46 14.11
N ASP A 118 -23.86 11.60 14.48
CA ASP A 118 -22.91 12.54 13.86
C ASP A 118 -22.21 11.92 12.64
N GLY A 119 -22.59 10.70 12.28
CA GLY A 119 -22.09 9.99 11.11
C GLY A 119 -21.10 8.88 11.43
N LEU A 120 -20.72 8.61 12.69
CA LEU A 120 -19.88 7.44 12.97
C LEU A 120 -20.61 6.12 12.58
N PRO A 121 -19.91 5.13 12.01
CA PRO A 121 -20.54 3.86 11.64
C PRO A 121 -20.72 2.92 12.84
N SER A 122 -20.06 3.19 13.97
CA SER A 122 -20.15 2.47 15.23
C SER A 122 -19.76 3.39 16.39
N LEU A 123 -20.33 3.14 17.58
CA LEU A 123 -19.94 3.81 18.82
C LEU A 123 -18.65 3.22 19.41
N ASN A 124 -18.33 1.97 19.08
CA ASN A 124 -17.31 1.19 19.74
C ASN A 124 -15.94 1.45 19.09
N LEU A 125 -15.23 2.46 19.57
CA LEU A 125 -13.94 2.89 19.03
C LEU A 125 -12.78 2.20 19.76
N LEU A 126 -11.83 1.66 19.00
CA LEU A 126 -10.76 0.80 19.50
C LEU A 126 -9.40 1.49 19.50
N SER A 127 -9.13 2.33 18.50
CA SER A 127 -7.82 2.97 18.34
C SER A 127 -7.93 4.30 17.62
N LEU A 128 -6.93 5.16 17.83
CA LEU A 128 -6.76 6.44 17.15
C LEU A 128 -5.35 6.57 16.61
N SER A 129 -5.20 7.17 15.44
CA SER A 129 -3.91 7.56 14.88
C SER A 129 -4.06 8.75 13.96
N VAL A 130 -3.14 9.70 14.04
CA VAL A 130 -3.07 10.80 13.08
C VAL A 130 -2.12 10.42 11.97
N PHE A 131 -2.53 10.62 10.73
CA PHE A 131 -1.64 10.48 9.58
C PHE A 131 -1.93 11.58 8.57
N ARG A 132 -0.87 12.34 8.22
CA ARG A 132 -0.95 13.54 7.40
C ARG A 132 -1.94 14.55 8.00
N THR A 133 -3.03 14.82 7.30
CA THR A 133 -4.03 15.82 7.66
C THR A 133 -5.31 15.20 8.19
N GLN A 134 -5.34 13.90 8.47
CA GLN A 134 -6.54 13.19 8.92
C GLN A 134 -6.30 12.42 10.22
N LEU A 135 -7.34 12.38 11.03
CA LEU A 135 -7.47 11.48 12.15
C LEU A 135 -8.07 10.16 11.65
N TYR A 136 -7.40 9.06 11.91
CA TYR A 136 -7.88 7.71 11.66
C TYR A 136 -8.38 7.09 12.96
N ILE A 137 -9.55 6.45 12.86
CA ILE A 137 -10.29 5.88 13.98
C ILE A 137 -10.55 4.41 13.64
N GLY A 138 -9.93 3.51 14.41
CA GLY A 138 -10.23 2.09 14.35
C GLY A 138 -11.53 1.81 15.08
N THR A 139 -12.48 1.18 14.39
CA THR A 139 -13.77 0.78 14.96
C THR A 139 -13.91 -0.74 14.85
N ASP A 140 -14.84 -1.33 15.60
CA ASP A 140 -15.22 -2.73 15.42
C ASP A 140 -15.91 -3.01 14.07
N ASN A 141 -16.30 -1.96 13.35
CA ASN A 141 -16.89 -2.01 12.03
C ASN A 141 -15.95 -1.44 10.94
N GLY A 142 -14.63 -1.57 11.11
CA GLY A 142 -13.64 -1.14 10.11
C GLY A 142 -12.97 0.20 10.44
N LEU A 143 -12.43 0.86 9.42
CA LEU A 143 -11.59 2.06 9.60
C LEU A 143 -12.38 3.31 9.21
N VAL A 144 -12.27 4.37 9.99
CA VAL A 144 -12.87 5.68 9.70
C VAL A 144 -11.77 6.72 9.61
N SER A 145 -11.83 7.63 8.64
CA SER A 145 -11.05 8.85 8.66
C SER A 145 -11.91 10.07 8.96
N PHE A 146 -11.31 11.06 9.61
CA PHE A 146 -11.95 12.27 10.06
C PHE A 146 -11.03 13.47 9.75
N ASN A 147 -11.60 14.49 9.09
CA ASN A 147 -10.88 15.70 8.68
C ASN A 147 -11.12 16.90 9.63
N GLY A 148 -11.77 16.67 10.78
CA GLY A 148 -12.23 17.74 11.69
C GLY A 148 -13.70 18.10 11.52
N LYS A 149 -14.35 17.63 10.46
CA LYS A 149 -15.77 17.93 10.15
C LYS A 149 -16.54 16.71 9.67
N ASP A 150 -16.00 16.02 8.67
CA ASP A 150 -16.68 14.93 7.96
C ASP A 150 -15.99 13.59 8.24
N PHE A 151 -16.80 12.53 8.32
CA PHE A 151 -16.32 11.16 8.48
C PHE A 151 -16.38 10.38 7.16
N THR A 152 -15.32 9.63 6.87
CA THR A 152 -15.27 8.70 5.74
C THR A 152 -15.04 7.29 6.25
N HIS A 153 -15.93 6.36 5.90
CA HIS A 153 -15.84 4.96 6.29
C HIS A 153 -15.11 4.14 5.22
N TYR A 154 -14.15 3.34 5.65
CA TYR A 154 -13.45 2.35 4.85
C TYR A 154 -13.87 0.97 5.34
N GLN A 155 -14.80 0.35 4.62
CA GLN A 155 -15.24 -1.01 4.91
C GLN A 155 -14.40 -1.98 4.09
N ILE A 156 -13.60 -2.78 4.80
CA ILE A 156 -12.90 -3.92 4.20
C ILE A 156 -13.94 -4.97 3.85
N GLN A 157 -14.20 -5.20 2.56
CA GLN A 157 -15.04 -6.33 2.16
C GLN A 157 -14.27 -7.62 2.42
N LYS A 158 -14.80 -8.48 3.29
CA LYS A 158 -14.34 -9.87 3.35
C LYS A 158 -14.75 -10.53 2.04
N PRO A 159 -13.87 -11.31 1.39
CA PRO A 159 -14.25 -12.06 0.20
C PRO A 159 -15.44 -12.95 0.56
N VAL A 160 -16.52 -12.81 -0.19
CA VAL A 160 -17.70 -13.67 -0.04
C VAL A 160 -17.29 -15.06 -0.51
N ILE A 161 -17.06 -15.97 0.44
CA ILE A 161 -16.79 -17.38 0.13
C ILE A 161 -18.10 -17.98 -0.38
N ARG A 162 -18.27 -18.00 -1.71
CA ARG A 162 -19.51 -18.48 -2.34
C ARG A 162 -19.65 -20.00 -2.28
N GLN A 163 -18.54 -20.73 -2.17
CA GLN A 163 -18.56 -22.18 -2.04
C GLN A 163 -17.25 -22.67 -1.42
N ILE A 164 -17.35 -23.52 -0.41
CA ILE A 164 -16.22 -24.31 0.09
C ILE A 164 -16.29 -25.64 -0.67
N SER A 165 -15.46 -25.81 -1.69
CA SER A 165 -15.44 -27.03 -2.52
C SER A 165 -14.61 -28.16 -1.91
N VAL A 166 -13.61 -27.85 -1.08
CA VAL A 166 -12.77 -28.85 -0.39
C VAL A 166 -12.34 -28.31 0.96
N LEU A 167 -12.45 -29.14 2.00
CA LEU A 167 -11.76 -28.95 3.28
C LEU A 167 -10.53 -29.86 3.27
N LEU A 168 -9.33 -29.28 3.29
CA LEU A 168 -8.14 -30.03 3.66
C LEU A 168 -8.03 -30.05 5.18
N SER A 169 -8.02 -31.24 5.77
CA SER A 169 -7.53 -31.41 7.13
C SER A 169 -6.01 -31.30 7.10
N THR A 170 -5.45 -30.34 7.83
CA THR A 170 -4.03 -30.31 8.20
C THR A 170 -3.73 -31.37 9.25
#